data_AF-A0A4Q4YBS7-F1
#
_entry.id   AF-A0A4Q4YBS7-F1
#
_cell.length_a   1.000
_cell.length_b   1.000
_cell.length_c   1.000
_cell.angle_alpha   90.00
_cell.angle_beta   90.00
_cell.angle_gamma   90.00
#
_symmetry.space_group_name_H-M   'P 1'
#
loop_
_entity.id
_entity.type
_entity.pdbx_description
1 polymer ?
#
loop_
_entity_poly.entity_id
_entity_poly.type
_entity_poly.pdbx_seq_one_letter_code
_entity_poly.pdbx_strand_id
1 'polypeptide(L)'
;MSKPIIIREVARTVLREKKFSRDDITNSPSRALQLQKYILEAQMEAEKAASKSDHPSPWYICDRSGLDPIVYARVFVGEEAADDMLASEAWRELEGRMKTGIVILCEAGCSWLVDDGTRLMPDGMEDWMRVDDAYRKLLAAREIDYILCSRNLVSLADRVQLVKERLALLAASSRSS
;
A
#
# COMPACT_ATOMS: atom_id res chain seq x y z
N MET A 1 21.77 3.15 9.87
CA MET A 1 21.16 3.14 8.52
C MET A 1 21.18 4.54 7.96
N SER A 2 21.43 4.70 6.66
CA SER A 2 21.25 5.99 5.97
C SER A 2 19.79 6.42 5.98
N LYS A 3 19.54 7.71 5.74
CA LYS A 3 18.18 8.26 5.65
C LYS A 3 17.45 7.69 4.42
N PRO A 4 16.24 7.11 4.57
CA PRO A 4 15.51 6.52 3.46
C PRO A 4 15.00 7.58 2.47
N ILE A 5 14.76 7.14 1.23
CA ILE A 5 13.90 7.87 0.30
C ILE A 5 12.45 7.67 0.76
N ILE A 6 11.65 8.73 0.79
CA ILE A 6 10.24 8.65 1.18
C ILE A 6 9.39 8.76 -0.09
N ILE A 7 8.73 7.67 -0.46
CA ILE A 7 7.69 7.66 -1.48
C ILE A 7 6.38 7.99 -0.77
N ARG A 8 5.88 9.21 -0.99
CA ARG A 8 4.58 9.64 -0.46
C ARG A 8 3.45 9.04 -1.28
N GLU A 9 2.25 9.04 -0.71
CA GLU A 9 1.01 8.56 -1.33
C GLU A 9 0.85 9.06 -2.79
N VAL A 10 1.01 8.14 -3.75
CA VAL A 10 0.94 8.45 -5.19
C VAL A 10 -0.49 8.69 -5.67
N ALA A 11 -1.48 8.12 -5.00
CA ALA A 11 -2.89 8.20 -5.38
C ALA A 11 -3.39 9.65 -5.49
N ARG A 12 -2.97 10.54 -4.58
CA ARG A 12 -3.34 11.97 -4.62
C ARG A 12 -2.84 12.67 -5.87
N THR A 13 -1.63 12.33 -6.30
CA THR A 13 -1.04 12.88 -7.53
C THR A 13 -1.82 12.39 -8.74
N VAL A 14 -2.16 11.10 -8.80
CA VAL A 14 -2.95 10.52 -9.89
C VAL A 14 -4.35 11.14 -9.96
N LEU A 15 -5.06 11.25 -8.85
CA LEU A 15 -6.39 11.88 -8.79
C LEU A 15 -6.37 13.31 -9.38
N ARG A 16 -5.39 14.12 -8.96
CA ARG A 16 -5.22 15.50 -9.42
C ARG A 16 -4.86 15.58 -10.91
N GLU A 17 -3.87 14.82 -11.36
CA GLU A 17 -3.35 14.92 -12.72
C GLU A 17 -4.30 14.34 -13.76
N LYS A 18 -4.99 13.25 -13.42
CA LYS A 18 -5.93 12.55 -14.31
C LYS A 18 -7.37 13.02 -14.15
N LYS A 19 -7.63 14.00 -13.27
CA LYS A 19 -8.94 14.62 -13.02
C LYS A 19 -10.01 13.61 -12.60
N PHE A 20 -9.65 12.69 -11.71
CA PHE A 20 -10.62 11.81 -11.05
C PHE A 20 -11.19 12.51 -9.81
N SER A 21 -12.49 12.35 -9.59
CA SER A 21 -13.16 12.74 -8.35
C SER A 21 -13.32 11.55 -7.41
N ARG A 22 -13.74 11.81 -6.16
CA ARG A 22 -14.13 10.75 -5.23
C ARG A 22 -15.32 9.94 -5.76
N ASP A 23 -16.28 10.61 -6.38
CA ASP A 23 -17.50 9.99 -6.92
C ASP A 23 -17.21 9.00 -8.06
N ASP A 24 -16.11 9.20 -8.78
CA ASP A 24 -15.66 8.27 -9.82
C ASP A 24 -15.28 6.90 -9.26
N ILE A 25 -14.93 6.83 -7.96
CA ILE A 25 -14.52 5.60 -7.28
C ILE A 25 -15.75 4.75 -6.92
N THR A 26 -16.85 5.38 -6.52
CA THR A 26 -18.05 4.69 -6.00
C THR A 26 -19.14 4.50 -7.04
N ASN A 27 -19.30 5.45 -7.97
CA ASN A 27 -20.45 5.49 -8.87
C ASN A 27 -20.16 4.93 -10.27
N SER A 28 -18.91 4.61 -10.59
CA SER A 28 -18.51 4.11 -11.91
C SER A 28 -17.43 3.03 -11.82
N PRO A 29 -17.80 1.73 -11.90
CA PRO A 29 -16.83 0.64 -11.83
C PRO A 29 -15.70 0.74 -12.87
N SER A 30 -16.00 1.23 -14.07
CA SER A 30 -15.00 1.41 -15.13
C SER A 30 -14.00 2.53 -14.82
N ARG A 31 -14.46 3.66 -14.27
CA ARG A 31 -13.57 4.77 -13.84
C ARG A 31 -12.79 4.40 -12.59
N ALA A 32 -13.42 3.70 -11.65
CA ALA A 32 -12.75 3.16 -10.46
C ALA A 32 -11.59 2.23 -10.87
N LEU A 33 -11.84 1.28 -11.78
CA LEU A 33 -10.78 0.38 -12.29
C LEU A 33 -9.67 1.15 -13.00
N GLN A 34 -10.03 2.11 -13.86
CA GLN A 34 -9.04 2.93 -14.56
C GLN A 34 -8.16 3.71 -13.59
N LEU A 35 -8.74 4.30 -12.54
CA LEU A 35 -8.01 4.97 -11.48
C LEU A 35 -7.04 4.01 -10.78
N GLN A 36 -7.50 2.82 -10.38
CA GLN A 36 -6.64 1.85 -9.71
C GLN A 36 -5.47 1.40 -10.59
N LYS A 37 -5.69 1.20 -11.90
CA LYS A 37 -4.61 0.89 -12.86
C LYS A 37 -3.57 2.02 -12.92
N TYR A 38 -4.01 3.29 -13.00
CA TYR A 38 -3.07 4.42 -12.97
C TYR A 38 -2.30 4.55 -11.64
N ILE A 39 -2.94 4.26 -10.51
CA ILE A 39 -2.27 4.27 -9.20
C ILE A 39 -1.20 3.18 -9.15
N LEU A 40 -1.50 1.99 -9.64
CA LEU A 40 -0.54 0.88 -9.69
C LEU A 40 0.70 1.22 -10.54
N GLU A 41 0.48 1.77 -11.73
CA GLU A 41 1.57 2.22 -12.61
C GLU A 41 2.40 3.34 -11.97
N ALA A 42 1.75 4.33 -11.36
CA ALA A 42 2.43 5.43 -10.69
C ALA A 42 3.27 4.94 -9.49
N GLN A 43 2.76 3.97 -8.72
CA GLN A 43 3.50 3.36 -7.62
C GLN A 43 4.72 2.59 -8.13
N MET A 44 4.57 1.81 -9.21
CA MET A 44 5.67 1.08 -9.83
C MET A 44 6.80 2.02 -10.28
N GLU A 45 6.46 3.11 -10.97
CA GLU A 45 7.44 4.10 -11.42
C GLU A 45 8.11 4.84 -10.26
N ALA A 46 7.37 5.16 -9.19
CA ALA A 46 7.94 5.77 -7.98
C ALA A 46 8.97 4.85 -7.30
N GLU A 47 8.65 3.56 -7.12
CA GLU A 47 9.56 2.58 -6.51
C GLU A 47 10.77 2.29 -7.39
N LYS A 48 10.58 2.25 -8.72
CA LYS A 48 11.65 2.09 -9.70
C LYS A 48 12.61 3.28 -9.69
N ALA A 49 12.09 4.50 -9.61
CA ALA A 49 12.90 5.72 -9.50
C ALA A 49 13.69 5.73 -8.18
N ALA A 50 13.07 5.36 -7.07
CA ALA A 50 13.77 5.24 -5.78
C ALA A 50 14.90 4.20 -5.82
N SER A 51 14.65 3.05 -6.46
CA SER A 51 15.62 1.96 -6.58
C SER A 51 16.81 2.26 -7.50
N LYS A 52 16.61 3.13 -8.50
CA LYS A 52 17.64 3.52 -9.49
C LYS A 52 18.36 4.82 -9.15
N SER A 53 17.92 5.53 -8.13
CA SER A 53 18.50 6.84 -7.82
C SER A 53 19.98 6.71 -7.46
N ASP A 54 20.82 7.63 -7.94
CA ASP A 54 22.21 7.81 -7.49
C ASP A 54 22.30 8.28 -6.03
N HIS A 55 21.19 8.20 -5.29
CA HIS A 55 21.08 8.60 -3.92
C HIS A 55 21.87 7.60 -3.06
N PRO A 56 22.72 8.06 -2.13
CA PRO A 56 23.56 7.17 -1.31
C PRO A 56 22.79 6.28 -0.32
N SER A 57 21.44 6.32 -0.33
CA SER A 57 20.62 5.48 0.53
C SER A 57 20.11 4.27 -0.23
N PRO A 58 20.44 3.03 0.21
CA PRO A 58 20.06 1.81 -0.50
C PRO A 58 18.60 1.38 -0.26
N TRP A 59 17.75 2.23 0.34
CA TRP A 59 16.41 1.83 0.77
C TRP A 59 15.41 3.00 0.83
N TYR A 60 14.13 2.65 0.76
CA TYR A 60 13.00 3.58 0.74
C TYR A 60 11.86 3.12 1.65
N ILE A 61 10.95 4.05 1.97
CA ILE A 61 9.69 3.81 2.68
C ILE A 61 8.56 4.29 1.77
N CYS A 62 7.53 3.46 1.60
CA CYS A 62 6.32 3.83 0.86
C CYS A 62 5.17 4.12 1.82
N ASP A 63 4.55 5.28 1.65
CA ASP A 63 3.23 5.58 2.16
C ASP A 63 2.20 5.02 1.16
N ARG A 64 1.65 3.84 1.50
CA ARG A 64 0.90 2.90 0.63
C ARG A 64 1.81 2.03 -0.25
N SER A 65 1.31 0.87 -0.65
CA SER A 65 2.02 -0.17 -1.42
C SER A 65 1.39 -0.37 -2.81
N GLY A 66 2.07 -1.17 -3.65
CA GLY A 66 1.51 -1.62 -4.92
C GLY A 66 0.24 -2.47 -4.79
N LEU A 67 0.00 -3.08 -3.62
CA LEU A 67 -1.17 -3.92 -3.39
C LEU A 67 -2.44 -3.09 -3.14
N ASP A 68 -2.30 -1.87 -2.63
CA ASP A 68 -3.41 -0.97 -2.31
C ASP A 68 -4.41 -0.82 -3.47
N PRO A 69 -4.02 -0.40 -4.69
CA PRO A 69 -4.99 -0.23 -5.77
C PRO A 69 -5.67 -1.54 -6.19
N ILE A 70 -5.02 -2.69 -6.02
CA ILE A 70 -5.60 -4.00 -6.35
C ILE A 70 -6.68 -4.37 -5.33
N VAL A 71 -6.45 -4.11 -4.04
CA VAL A 71 -7.47 -4.31 -2.99
C VAL A 71 -8.69 -3.43 -3.27
N TYR A 72 -8.48 -2.16 -3.62
CA TYR A 72 -9.57 -1.26 -3.96
C TYR A 72 -10.32 -1.72 -5.22
N ALA A 73 -9.62 -2.19 -6.26
CA ALA A 73 -10.27 -2.77 -7.43
C ALA A 73 -11.13 -3.99 -7.06
N ARG A 74 -10.62 -4.88 -6.20
CA ARG A 74 -11.37 -6.05 -5.72
C ARG A 74 -12.65 -5.65 -5.00
N VAL A 75 -12.56 -4.68 -4.08
CA VAL A 75 -13.67 -4.29 -3.21
C VAL A 75 -14.73 -3.48 -3.97
N PHE A 76 -14.33 -2.52 -4.80
CA PHE A 76 -15.23 -1.55 -5.42
C PHE A 76 -15.62 -1.87 -6.86
N VAL A 77 -14.88 -2.74 -7.55
CA VAL A 77 -15.16 -3.11 -8.95
C VAL A 77 -15.52 -4.59 -9.05
N GLY A 78 -14.71 -5.48 -8.49
CA GLY A 78 -14.95 -6.91 -8.47
C GLY A 78 -13.67 -7.74 -8.56
N GLU A 79 -13.80 -9.06 -8.38
CA GLU A 79 -12.65 -9.98 -8.37
C GLU A 79 -11.91 -10.03 -9.70
N GLU A 80 -12.63 -10.10 -10.82
CA GLU A 80 -12.06 -10.09 -12.18
C GLU A 80 -11.17 -8.86 -12.42
N ALA A 81 -11.59 -7.70 -11.93
CA ALA A 81 -10.84 -6.46 -12.05
C ALA A 81 -9.52 -6.48 -11.25
N ALA A 82 -9.51 -7.16 -10.11
CA ALA A 82 -8.29 -7.36 -9.33
C ALA A 82 -7.37 -8.40 -9.99
N ASP A 83 -7.94 -9.49 -10.52
CA ASP A 83 -7.19 -10.53 -11.22
C ASP A 83 -6.48 -9.99 -12.47
N ASP A 84 -7.16 -9.14 -13.24
CA ASP A 84 -6.58 -8.37 -14.35
C ASP A 84 -5.34 -7.56 -13.92
N MET A 85 -5.42 -6.90 -12.77
CA MET A 85 -4.31 -6.09 -12.25
C MET A 85 -3.17 -6.97 -11.71
N LEU A 86 -3.50 -8.09 -11.08
CA LEU A 86 -2.54 -9.09 -10.60
C LEU A 86 -1.79 -9.78 -11.76
N ALA A 87 -2.37 -9.83 -12.95
CA ALA A 87 -1.70 -10.34 -14.15
C ALA A 87 -0.74 -9.32 -14.80
N SER A 88 -0.74 -8.06 -14.34
CA SER A 88 0.09 -7.00 -14.95
C SER A 88 1.58 -7.11 -14.62
N GLU A 89 2.42 -6.63 -15.52
CA GLU A 89 3.87 -6.54 -15.30
C GLU A 89 4.22 -5.60 -14.13
N ALA A 90 3.47 -4.49 -13.99
CA ALA A 90 3.65 -3.55 -12.90
C ALA A 90 3.47 -4.22 -11.53
N TRP A 91 2.44 -5.06 -11.38
CA TRP A 91 2.24 -5.83 -10.15
C TRP A 91 3.37 -6.84 -9.94
N ARG A 92 3.78 -7.59 -10.97
CA ARG A 92 4.87 -8.59 -10.83
C ARG A 92 6.15 -7.99 -10.25
N GLU A 93 6.54 -6.79 -10.67
CA GLU A 93 7.69 -6.10 -10.10
C GLU A 93 7.47 -5.65 -8.65
N LEU A 94 6.32 -5.04 -8.39
CA LEU A 94 5.95 -4.55 -7.05
C LEU A 94 5.84 -5.68 -6.04
N GLU A 95 5.25 -6.81 -6.42
CA GLU A 95 5.16 -8.02 -5.61
C GLU A 95 6.54 -8.52 -5.20
N GLY A 96 7.48 -8.60 -6.16
CA GLY A 96 8.86 -9.00 -5.87
C GLY A 96 9.50 -8.10 -4.80
N ARG A 97 9.32 -6.78 -4.92
CA ARG A 97 9.83 -5.82 -3.92
C ARG A 97 9.16 -6.02 -2.57
N MET A 98 7.84 -6.18 -2.52
CA MET A 98 7.09 -6.42 -1.29
C MET A 98 7.53 -7.71 -0.59
N LYS A 99 7.77 -8.80 -1.33
CA LYS A 99 8.26 -10.08 -0.78
C LYS A 99 9.66 -9.99 -0.16
N THR A 100 10.49 -9.07 -0.65
CA THR A 100 11.83 -8.83 -0.09
C THR A 100 11.88 -7.71 0.96
N GLY A 101 10.78 -6.96 1.09
CA GLY A 101 10.68 -5.78 1.95
C GLY A 101 10.03 -6.07 3.30
N ILE A 102 9.83 -5.01 4.07
CA ILE A 102 9.01 -5.05 5.28
C ILE A 102 7.64 -4.46 4.94
N VAL A 103 6.59 -5.27 5.03
CA VAL A 103 5.20 -4.82 4.87
C VAL A 103 4.58 -4.63 6.25
N ILE A 104 4.04 -3.44 6.50
CA ILE A 104 3.26 -3.14 7.71
C ILE A 104 1.79 -3.00 7.31
N LEU A 105 0.95 -3.90 7.79
CA LEU A 105 -0.50 -3.78 7.63
C LEU A 105 -1.07 -3.03 8.85
N CYS A 106 -1.62 -1.85 8.61
CA CYS A 106 -2.35 -1.10 9.62
C CYS A 106 -3.76 -1.66 9.75
N GLU A 107 -4.08 -2.24 10.90
CA GLU A 107 -5.39 -2.85 11.15
C GLU A 107 -6.52 -1.81 11.04
N ALA A 108 -7.58 -2.17 10.32
CA ALA A 108 -8.76 -1.32 10.14
C ALA A 108 -9.52 -1.04 11.45
N GLY A 109 -10.25 0.08 11.47
CA GLY A 109 -10.98 0.55 12.65
C GLY A 109 -10.09 1.20 13.71
N CYS A 110 -8.92 1.70 13.33
CA CYS A 110 -8.03 2.44 14.21
C CYS A 110 -8.50 3.88 14.45
N SER A 111 -8.38 4.35 15.69
CA SER A 111 -8.81 5.71 16.10
C SER A 111 -7.88 6.83 15.61
N TRP A 112 -6.70 6.47 15.13
CA TRP A 112 -5.66 7.40 14.70
C TRP A 112 -5.64 7.62 13.18
N LEU A 113 -6.58 7.02 12.44
CA LEU A 113 -6.81 7.37 11.05
C LEU A 113 -7.90 8.45 10.97
N VAL A 114 -7.51 9.62 10.48
CA VAL A 114 -8.40 10.78 10.34
C VAL A 114 -8.79 10.92 8.87
N ASP A 115 -10.09 11.14 8.60
CA ASP A 115 -10.55 11.53 7.27
C ASP A 115 -10.03 12.93 6.97
N ASP A 116 -9.22 13.03 5.92
CA ASP A 116 -8.64 14.29 5.45
C ASP A 116 -9.32 14.81 4.17
N GLY A 117 -10.50 14.27 3.83
CA GLY A 117 -11.27 14.65 2.65
C GLY A 117 -10.71 14.11 1.33
N THR A 118 -9.57 13.42 1.34
CA THR A 118 -8.97 12.84 0.12
C THR A 118 -9.14 11.33 0.06
N ARG A 119 -9.13 10.65 1.20
CA ARG A 119 -9.27 9.19 1.28
C ARG A 119 -10.73 8.76 1.14
N LEU A 120 -10.95 7.67 0.40
CA LEU A 120 -12.23 6.97 0.49
C LEU A 120 -12.29 6.30 1.86
N MET A 121 -12.97 6.95 2.80
CA MET A 121 -13.24 6.39 4.12
C MET A 121 -14.46 5.47 4.00
N PRO A 122 -14.37 4.21 4.43
CA PRO A 122 -15.51 3.31 4.56
C PRO A 122 -16.62 3.95 5.42
N ASP A 123 -17.88 3.80 5.01
CA ASP A 123 -19.05 4.42 5.65
C ASP A 123 -19.37 3.80 7.03
N GLY A 124 -18.84 2.60 7.30
CA GLY A 124 -19.02 1.90 8.55
C GLY A 124 -17.96 0.83 8.83
N MET A 125 -18.05 0.23 10.02
CA MET A 125 -17.10 -0.81 10.47
C MET A 125 -17.11 -2.03 9.54
N GLU A 126 -18.25 -2.38 8.96
CA GLU A 126 -18.36 -3.50 8.02
C GLU A 126 -17.52 -3.26 6.75
N ASP A 127 -17.61 -2.07 6.17
CA ASP A 127 -16.82 -1.71 4.99
C ASP A 127 -15.32 -1.62 5.33
N TRP A 128 -14.98 -1.14 6.52
CA TRP A 128 -13.61 -1.19 7.05
C TRP A 128 -13.06 -2.62 7.10
N MET A 129 -13.84 -3.55 7.64
CA MET A 129 -13.46 -4.95 7.74
C MET A 129 -13.43 -5.65 6.38
N ARG A 130 -14.29 -5.26 5.44
CA ARG A 130 -14.26 -5.77 4.06
C ARG A 130 -12.94 -5.45 3.36
N VAL A 131 -12.44 -4.23 3.54
CA VAL A 131 -11.14 -3.82 2.98
C VAL A 131 -10.00 -4.54 3.71
N ASP A 132 -10.02 -4.62 5.05
CA ASP A 132 -9.01 -5.32 5.85
C ASP A 132 -8.90 -6.81 5.49
N ASP A 133 -10.04 -7.50 5.38
CA ASP A 133 -10.13 -8.90 4.95
C ASP A 133 -9.58 -9.08 3.52
N ALA A 134 -9.89 -8.17 2.61
CA ALA A 134 -9.34 -8.20 1.25
C ALA A 134 -7.81 -8.04 1.23
N TYR A 135 -7.24 -7.13 2.05
CA TYR A 135 -5.77 -7.03 2.20
C TYR A 135 -5.19 -8.34 2.70
N ARG A 136 -5.74 -8.92 3.78
CA ARG A 136 -5.20 -10.16 4.39
C ARG A 136 -5.26 -11.34 3.44
N LYS A 137 -6.39 -11.51 2.74
CA LYS A 137 -6.57 -12.59 1.75
C LYS A 137 -5.58 -12.46 0.61
N LEU A 138 -5.39 -11.26 0.07
CA LEU A 138 -4.43 -11.04 -1.02
C LEU A 138 -2.98 -11.19 -0.54
N LEU A 139 -2.60 -10.64 0.61
CA LEU A 139 -1.26 -10.84 1.18
C LEU A 139 -0.96 -12.33 1.37
N ALA A 140 -1.91 -13.10 1.92
CA ALA A 140 -1.77 -14.55 2.10
C ALA A 140 -1.70 -15.29 0.76
N ALA A 141 -2.60 -15.01 -0.18
CA ALA A 141 -2.63 -15.67 -1.49
C ALA A 141 -1.38 -15.39 -2.33
N ARG A 142 -0.71 -14.25 -2.08
CA ARG A 142 0.53 -13.86 -2.74
C ARG A 142 1.78 -14.25 -1.96
N GLU A 143 1.65 -14.87 -0.79
CA GLU A 143 2.79 -15.22 0.09
C GLU A 143 3.66 -14.01 0.42
N ILE A 144 3.01 -12.88 0.75
CA ILE A 144 3.68 -11.66 1.19
C ILE A 144 3.57 -11.59 2.71
N ASP A 145 4.70 -11.76 3.38
CA ASP A 145 4.78 -11.60 4.83
C ASP A 145 4.51 -10.16 5.23
N TYR A 146 3.75 -9.98 6.32
CA TYR A 146 3.43 -8.68 6.86
C TYR A 146 3.42 -8.67 8.39
N ILE A 147 3.64 -7.49 8.95
CA ILE A 147 3.51 -7.23 10.38
C ILE A 147 2.25 -6.41 10.61
N LEU A 148 1.38 -6.91 11.47
CA LEU A 148 0.17 -6.20 11.85
C LEU A 148 0.52 -5.08 12.84
N CYS A 149 0.24 -3.84 12.46
CA CYS A 149 0.13 -2.72 13.37
C CYS A 149 -1.31 -2.66 13.88
N SER A 150 -1.55 -3.20 15.08
CA SER A 150 -2.90 -3.30 15.63
C SER A 150 -3.56 -1.94 15.83
N ARG A 151 -4.87 -1.90 15.65
CA ARG A 151 -5.72 -0.72 15.89
C ARG A 151 -5.65 -0.24 17.34
N ASN A 152 -5.36 -1.15 18.27
CA ASN A 152 -5.22 -0.87 19.70
C ASN A 152 -3.87 -0.23 20.04
N LEU A 153 -2.90 -0.21 19.12
CA LEU A 153 -1.61 0.45 19.31
C LEU A 153 -1.73 1.96 19.05
N VAL A 154 -2.32 2.68 20.01
CA VAL A 154 -2.70 4.10 19.86
C VAL A 154 -1.50 5.05 19.93
N SER A 155 -0.46 4.72 20.70
CA SER A 155 0.75 5.54 20.83
C SER A 155 1.52 5.61 19.50
N LEU A 156 1.76 6.83 19.01
CA LEU A 156 2.62 7.03 17.84
C LEU A 156 4.04 6.52 18.09
N ALA A 157 4.57 6.73 19.30
CA ALA A 157 5.92 6.28 19.65
C ALA A 157 6.03 4.76 19.56
N ASP A 158 5.00 4.03 20.00
CA ASP A 158 5.00 2.56 19.99
C ASP A 158 4.86 2.02 18.57
N ARG A 159 4.05 2.68 17.71
CA ARG A 159 3.99 2.34 16.27
C ARG A 159 5.33 2.56 15.58
N VAL A 160 6.03 3.66 15.88
CA VAL A 160 7.37 3.92 15.34
C VAL A 160 8.36 2.87 15.87
N GLN A 161 8.26 2.50 17.14
CA GLN A 161 9.13 1.50 17.76
C GLN A 161 8.95 0.12 17.10
N LEU A 162 7.71 -0.31 16.84
CA LEU A 162 7.41 -1.52 16.08
C LEU A 162 8.15 -1.58 14.74
N VAL A 163 8.12 -0.48 13.97
CA VAL A 163 8.80 -0.41 12.66
C VAL A 163 10.32 -0.46 12.83
N LYS A 164 10.86 0.28 13.82
CA LYS A 164 12.32 0.30 14.09
C LYS A 164 12.86 -1.08 14.46
N GLU A 165 12.13 -1.85 15.27
CA GLU A 165 12.52 -3.21 15.64
C GLU A 165 12.61 -4.13 14.44
N ARG A 166 11.65 -4.03 13.51
CA ARG A 166 11.63 -4.83 12.29
C ARG A 166 12.79 -4.46 11.35
N LEU A 167 13.10 -3.18 11.22
CA LEU A 167 14.27 -2.71 10.47
C LEU A 167 15.59 -3.23 11.09
N ALA A 168 15.70 -3.21 12.42
CA ALA A 168 16.89 -3.71 13.11
C ALA A 168 17.10 -5.22 12.89
N LEU A 169 16.03 -6.01 12.95
CA LEU A 169 16.06 -7.46 12.69
C LEU A 169 16.49 -7.76 11.25
N LEU A 170 15.92 -7.07 10.26
CA LEU A 170 16.29 -7.25 8.85
C LEU A 170 17.80 -6.98 8.64
N ALA A 171 18.32 -5.88 9.21
CA ALA A 171 19.73 -5.55 9.10
C ALA A 171 20.66 -6.49 9.89
N ALA A 172 20.15 -7.22 10.89
CA ALA A 172 20.91 -8.27 11.55
C ALA A 172 21.02 -9.51 10.66
N SER A 173 19.91 -9.95 10.06
CA SER A 173 19.86 -11.10 9.15
C SER A 173 20.72 -10.93 7.89
N SER A 174 20.79 -9.71 7.34
CA SER A 174 21.63 -9.40 6.17
C SER A 174 23.13 -9.35 6.47
N ARG A 175 23.55 -9.31 7.75
CA ARG A 175 24.97 -9.33 8.15
C ARG A 175 25.47 -10.71 8.54
N SER A 176 24.56 -11.65 8.78
CA SER A 176 24.85 -13.05 9.14
C SER A 176 24.81 -14.02 7.94
N SER A 177 24.55 -13.49 6.73
CA SER A 177 24.50 -14.23 5.47
C SER A 177 25.69 -13.83 4.59
#